data_AF-A0A4P7HH65-F1
#
_entry.id   AF-A0A4P7HH65-F1
#
_cell.length_a   1.000
_cell.length_b   1.000
_cell.length_c   1.000
_cell.angle_alpha   90.00
_cell.angle_beta   90.00
_cell.angle_gamma   90.00
#
_symmetry.space_group_name_H-M   'P 1'
#
loop_
_entity.id
_entity.type
_entity.pdbx_description
1 polymer ?
#
loop_
_entity_poly.entity_id
_entity_poly.type
_entity_poly.pdbx_seq_one_letter_code
_entity_poly.pdbx_strand_id
1 'polypeptide(L)'
;MDEGQIPFTDDPDQFVQQLKEAVRAHPANRHPFYIDFLPFKAGIADIRYYLAQETALDPRFDDFIALMQLGCDSQQKLELAGNYWDEMGNGNPAQVHTSMFENAMREVGADPEFIRTHRLVETLICGNLSATLAVNPRFYYRSIGSFAVTEFLFPRRCAQLLEAWRRNNLSERNGDYHKEHIGIDARHASGFFRNVIKPEIRKDPSATGDIYWGAIARMNSSQRYLDALLNELVTC
;
A
#
# COMPACT_ATOMS: atom_id res chain seq x y z
N MET A 1 -24.02 -3.94 -2.22
CA MET A 1 -23.14 -3.89 -3.41
C MET A 1 -24.03 -4.26 -4.56
N ASP A 2 -24.26 -3.34 -5.48
CA ASP A 2 -25.03 -3.62 -6.69
C ASP A 2 -24.20 -4.61 -7.51
N GLU A 3 -24.70 -5.84 -7.69
CA GLU A 3 -24.08 -6.90 -8.52
C GLU A 3 -24.28 -6.61 -10.01
N GLY A 4 -24.20 -5.33 -10.38
CA GLY A 4 -24.14 -4.88 -11.76
C GLY A 4 -22.85 -5.42 -12.35
N GLN A 5 -23.00 -6.48 -13.14
CA GLN A 5 -21.98 -7.15 -13.94
C GLN A 5 -21.13 -6.08 -14.64
N ILE A 6 -20.00 -5.69 -14.05
CA ILE A 6 -19.05 -4.79 -14.71
C ILE A 6 -18.47 -5.64 -15.83
N PRO A 7 -18.74 -5.35 -17.12
CA PRO A 7 -18.16 -6.12 -18.20
C PRO A 7 -16.70 -5.68 -18.26
N PHE A 8 -15.84 -6.36 -17.53
CA PHE A 8 -14.42 -6.13 -17.65
C PHE A 8 -14.00 -6.58 -19.04
N THR A 9 -13.25 -5.71 -19.69
CA THR A 9 -12.68 -5.96 -21.00
C THR A 9 -11.62 -7.05 -20.91
N ASP A 10 -11.60 -7.94 -21.91
CA ASP A 10 -10.54 -8.93 -22.09
C ASP A 10 -9.25 -8.29 -22.63
N ASP A 11 -9.28 -7.01 -23.03
CA ASP A 11 -8.10 -6.26 -23.45
C ASP A 11 -7.29 -5.78 -22.24
N PRO A 12 -6.03 -6.26 -22.05
CA PRO A 12 -5.24 -5.93 -20.86
C PRO A 12 -4.90 -4.45 -20.71
N ASP A 13 -4.75 -3.73 -21.83
CA ASP A 13 -4.40 -2.31 -21.83
C ASP A 13 -5.60 -1.46 -21.40
N GLN A 14 -6.77 -1.74 -21.98
CA GLN A 14 -8.04 -1.11 -21.61
C GLN A 14 -8.43 -1.43 -20.17
N PHE A 15 -8.23 -2.68 -19.71
CA PHE A 15 -8.50 -3.05 -18.31
C PHE A 15 -7.64 -2.24 -17.34
N VAL A 16 -6.32 -2.15 -17.57
CA VAL A 16 -5.42 -1.37 -16.70
C VAL A 16 -5.79 0.11 -16.69
N GLN A 17 -6.23 0.65 -17.83
CA GLN A 17 -6.72 2.03 -17.90
C GLN A 17 -7.96 2.22 -17.02
N GLN A 18 -8.99 1.38 -17.21
CA GLN A 18 -10.22 1.42 -16.43
C GLN A 18 -9.97 1.26 -14.93
N LEU A 19 -9.09 0.33 -14.55
CA LEU A 19 -8.73 0.11 -13.16
C LEU A 19 -8.08 1.36 -12.54
N LYS A 20 -7.14 2.01 -13.24
CA LYS A 20 -6.52 3.26 -12.78
C LYS A 20 -7.53 4.40 -12.68
N GLU A 21 -8.49 4.47 -13.59
CA GLU A 21 -9.58 5.46 -13.54
C GLU A 21 -10.47 5.23 -12.31
N ALA A 22 -10.87 3.97 -12.04
CA ALA A 22 -11.63 3.61 -10.85
C ALA A 22 -10.89 3.97 -9.55
N VAL A 23 -9.59 3.65 -9.48
CA VAL A 23 -8.74 4.02 -8.33
C VAL A 23 -8.65 5.53 -8.17
N ARG A 24 -8.48 6.29 -9.26
CA ARG A 24 -8.40 7.76 -9.20
C ARG A 24 -9.70 8.41 -8.76
N ALA A 25 -10.84 7.85 -9.17
CA ALA A 25 -12.18 8.34 -8.84
C ALA A 25 -12.61 8.00 -7.39
N HIS A 26 -12.02 6.97 -6.79
CA HIS A 26 -12.38 6.52 -5.46
C HIS A 26 -12.01 7.54 -4.36
N PRO A 27 -12.86 7.78 -3.34
CA PRO A 27 -12.60 8.79 -2.30
C PRO A 27 -11.27 8.61 -1.55
N ALA A 28 -10.88 7.37 -1.25
CA ALA A 28 -9.58 7.06 -0.64
C ALA A 28 -8.36 7.64 -1.38
N ASN A 29 -8.42 7.82 -2.71
CA ASN A 29 -7.30 8.37 -3.47
C ASN A 29 -7.00 9.83 -3.07
N ARG A 30 -8.02 10.63 -2.77
CA ARG A 30 -7.87 12.03 -2.34
C ARG A 30 -8.53 12.28 -0.99
N HIS A 31 -8.33 11.33 -0.08
CA HIS A 31 -8.92 11.41 1.26
C HIS A 31 -8.45 12.67 2.01
N PRO A 32 -9.33 13.40 2.73
CA PRO A 32 -9.00 14.61 3.48
C PRO A 32 -7.82 14.44 4.44
N PHE A 33 -7.65 13.25 5.04
CA PHE A 33 -6.47 12.91 5.84
C PHE A 33 -5.17 13.24 5.10
N TYR A 34 -5.02 12.79 3.86
CA TYR A 34 -3.78 12.94 3.09
C TYR A 34 -3.66 14.30 2.38
N ILE A 35 -4.77 14.86 1.88
CA ILE A 35 -4.72 16.10 1.08
C ILE A 35 -4.82 17.37 1.91
N ASP A 36 -5.19 17.28 3.18
CA ASP A 36 -5.37 18.44 4.07
C ASP A 36 -4.74 18.20 5.45
N PHE A 37 -5.24 17.23 6.21
CA PHE A 37 -4.87 17.08 7.63
C PHE A 37 -3.38 16.75 7.84
N LEU A 38 -2.88 15.66 7.25
CA LEU A 38 -1.51 15.18 7.45
C LEU A 38 -0.47 16.25 7.07
N PRO A 39 -0.40 16.75 5.82
CA PRO A 39 0.64 17.70 5.44
C PRO A 39 0.56 19.03 6.22
N PHE A 40 -0.65 19.56 6.44
CA PHE A 40 -0.80 20.94 6.92
C PHE A 40 -1.14 21.09 8.41
N LYS A 41 -1.69 20.07 9.06
CA LYS A 41 -2.22 20.17 10.44
C LYS A 41 -1.55 19.22 11.43
N ALA A 42 -1.25 17.98 11.02
CA ALA A 42 -0.77 16.93 11.93
C ALA A 42 0.48 17.31 12.74
N GLY A 43 0.42 17.18 14.06
CA GLY A 43 1.58 17.27 14.95
C GLY A 43 2.38 15.96 15.01
N ILE A 44 3.47 15.97 15.78
CA ILE A 44 4.28 14.75 16.05
C ILE A 44 3.42 13.64 16.66
N ALA A 45 2.50 13.96 17.57
CA ALA A 45 1.60 12.98 18.18
C ALA A 45 0.67 12.30 17.15
N ASP A 46 0.17 13.06 16.18
CA ASP A 46 -0.68 12.55 15.10
C ASP A 46 0.13 11.66 14.15
N ILE A 47 1.36 12.07 13.82
CA ILE A 47 2.30 11.26 13.02
C ILE A 47 2.62 9.95 13.75
N ARG A 48 2.88 10.00 15.06
CA ARG A 48 3.12 8.81 15.89
C ARG A 48 1.93 7.87 15.85
N TYR A 49 0.71 8.40 16.01
CA TYR A 49 -0.51 7.60 15.95
C TYR A 49 -0.71 6.97 14.57
N TYR A 50 -0.53 7.76 13.50
CA TYR A 50 -0.63 7.30 12.12
C TYR A 50 0.37 6.18 11.80
N LEU A 51 1.67 6.37 12.08
CA LEU A 51 2.68 5.35 11.78
C LEU A 51 2.43 4.06 12.57
N ALA A 52 1.90 4.15 13.80
CA ALA A 52 1.49 2.97 14.55
C ALA A 52 0.41 2.15 13.82
N GLN A 53 -0.49 2.81 13.09
CA GLN A 53 -1.48 2.13 12.25
C GLN A 53 -0.85 1.47 11.03
N GLU A 54 0.05 2.17 10.34
CA GLU A 54 0.70 1.66 9.11
C GLU A 54 1.50 0.37 9.36
N THR A 55 1.88 0.07 10.62
CA THR A 55 2.49 -1.22 11.01
C THR A 55 1.70 -2.47 10.61
N ALA A 56 0.40 -2.34 10.30
CA ALA A 56 -0.42 -3.44 9.85
C ALA A 56 -0.16 -3.86 8.39
N LEU A 57 0.57 -3.05 7.62
CA LEU A 57 0.85 -3.32 6.21
C LEU A 57 2.27 -2.97 5.80
N ASP A 58 2.65 -1.70 5.94
CA ASP A 58 3.80 -1.09 5.27
C ASP A 58 5.14 -1.80 5.58
N PRO A 59 5.53 -2.02 6.86
CA PRO A 59 6.77 -2.71 7.17
C PRO A 59 6.71 -4.24 6.95
N ARG A 60 5.61 -4.77 6.40
CA ARG A 60 5.42 -6.19 6.05
C ARG A 60 5.20 -6.39 4.55
N PHE A 61 5.38 -5.35 3.76
CA PHE A 61 5.13 -5.41 2.33
C PHE A 61 6.02 -6.45 1.64
N ASP A 62 7.27 -6.58 2.10
CA ASP A 62 8.22 -7.60 1.68
C ASP A 62 7.68 -9.04 1.83
N ASP A 63 7.06 -9.38 2.98
CA ASP A 63 6.45 -10.69 3.21
C ASP A 63 5.39 -10.99 2.13
N PHE A 64 4.57 -9.99 1.78
CA PHE A 64 3.52 -10.17 0.79
C PHE A 64 4.09 -10.36 -0.62
N ILE A 65 5.12 -9.59 -1.00
CA ILE A 65 5.79 -9.76 -2.29
C ILE A 65 6.49 -11.12 -2.36
N ALA A 66 7.09 -11.59 -1.27
CA ALA A 66 7.68 -12.93 -1.19
C ALA A 66 6.63 -14.03 -1.45
N LEU A 67 5.47 -13.94 -0.80
CA LEU A 67 4.38 -14.92 -0.97
C LEU A 67 3.80 -14.90 -2.38
N MET A 68 3.66 -13.71 -2.98
CA MET A 68 3.10 -13.55 -4.33
C MET A 68 3.96 -14.19 -5.43
N GLN A 69 5.26 -14.40 -5.20
CA GLN A 69 6.15 -15.05 -6.17
C GLN A 69 5.88 -16.55 -6.36
N LEU A 70 5.17 -17.19 -5.42
CA LEU A 70 4.87 -18.62 -5.48
C LEU A 70 3.99 -18.92 -6.71
N GLY A 71 4.44 -19.87 -7.54
CA GLY A 71 3.71 -20.26 -8.75
C GLY A 71 3.81 -19.29 -9.94
N CYS A 72 4.49 -18.15 -9.81
CA CYS A 72 4.65 -17.19 -10.91
C CYS A 72 5.52 -17.74 -12.06
N ASP A 73 5.15 -17.38 -13.29
CA ASP A 73 5.98 -17.59 -14.48
C ASP A 73 7.21 -16.66 -14.49
N SER A 74 8.22 -16.99 -15.29
CA SER A 74 9.54 -16.34 -15.24
C SER A 74 9.52 -14.81 -15.33
N GLN A 75 8.77 -14.23 -16.29
CA GLN A 75 8.74 -12.76 -16.44
C GLN A 75 8.15 -12.08 -15.20
N GLN A 76 7.03 -12.59 -14.72
CA GLN A 76 6.36 -12.06 -13.54
C GLN A 76 7.21 -12.26 -12.29
N LYS A 77 7.83 -13.44 -12.16
CA LYS A 77 8.70 -13.77 -11.06
C LYS A 77 9.91 -12.85 -10.99
N LEU A 78 10.51 -12.50 -12.12
CA LEU A 78 11.63 -11.55 -12.16
C LEU A 78 11.19 -10.13 -11.75
N GLU A 79 9.98 -9.70 -12.15
CA GLU A 79 9.44 -8.41 -11.71
C GLU A 79 9.25 -8.37 -10.19
N LEU A 80 8.55 -9.37 -9.64
CA LEU A 80 8.29 -9.45 -8.20
C LEU A 80 9.57 -9.69 -7.38
N ALA A 81 10.53 -10.45 -7.89
CA ALA A 81 11.81 -10.66 -7.24
C ALA A 81 12.66 -9.38 -7.23
N GLY A 82 12.60 -8.55 -8.28
CA GLY A 82 13.26 -7.25 -8.32
C GLY A 82 12.68 -6.31 -7.26
N ASN A 83 11.35 -6.21 -7.20
CA ASN A 83 10.65 -5.44 -6.17
C ASN A 83 11.02 -5.94 -4.76
N TYR A 84 10.96 -7.24 -4.51
CA TYR A 84 11.38 -7.83 -3.23
C TYR A 84 12.84 -7.51 -2.88
N TRP A 85 13.74 -7.52 -3.87
CA TRP A 85 15.15 -7.20 -3.65
C TRP A 85 15.35 -5.74 -3.24
N ASP A 86 14.56 -4.82 -3.79
CA ASP A 86 14.54 -3.42 -3.36
C ASP A 86 14.01 -3.30 -1.93
N GLU A 87 12.91 -3.99 -1.57
CA GLU A 87 12.39 -4.05 -0.18
C GLU A 87 13.43 -4.59 0.82
N MET A 88 14.28 -5.53 0.37
CA MET A 88 15.38 -6.09 1.15
C MET A 88 16.63 -5.19 1.21
N GLY A 89 16.49 -3.90 0.84
CA GLY A 89 17.58 -2.94 0.89
C GLY A 89 18.76 -3.31 0.02
N ASN A 90 18.51 -4.01 -1.10
CA ASN A 90 19.54 -4.55 -1.97
C ASN A 90 20.60 -5.40 -1.21
N GLY A 91 20.18 -6.11 -0.16
CA GLY A 91 21.03 -6.98 0.65
C GLY A 91 21.76 -6.27 1.80
N ASN A 92 21.51 -4.98 2.02
CA ASN A 92 22.04 -4.23 3.15
C ASN A 92 21.02 -4.23 4.32
N PRO A 93 21.29 -4.89 5.45
CA PRO A 93 20.35 -4.96 6.58
C PRO A 93 19.89 -3.60 7.11
N ALA A 94 20.74 -2.57 7.04
CA ALA A 94 20.38 -1.23 7.50
C ALA A 94 19.41 -0.49 6.56
N GLN A 95 19.28 -0.97 5.31
CA GLN A 95 18.40 -0.45 4.27
C GLN A 95 17.21 -1.38 4.00
N VAL A 96 17.07 -2.49 4.75
CA VAL A 96 15.84 -3.27 4.69
C VAL A 96 14.70 -2.36 5.13
N HIS A 97 13.65 -2.29 4.32
CA HIS A 97 12.55 -1.35 4.48
C HIS A 97 11.87 -1.48 5.85
N THR A 98 11.71 -2.70 6.37
CA THR A 98 11.24 -2.95 7.74
C THR A 98 12.13 -2.23 8.78
N SER A 99 13.45 -2.33 8.67
CA SER A 99 14.40 -1.67 9.59
C SER A 99 14.39 -0.15 9.45
N MET A 100 14.21 0.37 8.23
CA MET A 100 14.07 1.81 8.00
C MET A 100 12.76 2.34 8.59
N PHE A 101 11.65 1.61 8.45
CA PHE A 101 10.36 1.94 9.06
C PHE A 101 10.46 1.94 10.59
N GLU A 102 11.18 0.98 11.18
CA GLU A 102 11.46 0.97 12.63
C GLU A 102 12.24 2.22 13.09
N ASN A 103 13.15 2.74 12.28
CA ASN A 103 13.85 3.99 12.59
C ASN A 103 12.86 5.18 12.59
N ALA A 104 11.94 5.24 11.62
CA ALA A 104 10.87 6.24 11.58
C ALA A 104 9.95 6.16 12.81
N MET A 105 9.58 4.95 13.23
CA MET A 105 8.78 4.72 14.44
C MET A 105 9.50 5.18 15.72
N ARG A 106 10.81 4.91 15.82
CA ARG A 106 11.63 5.35 16.96
C ARG A 106 11.74 6.87 17.04
N GLU A 107 11.86 7.56 15.90
CA GLU A 107 11.90 9.03 15.84
C GLU A 107 10.66 9.67 16.49
N VAL A 108 9.49 9.10 16.23
CA VAL A 108 8.21 9.63 16.76
C VAL A 108 7.79 8.99 18.08
N GLY A 109 8.61 8.10 18.65
CA GLY A 109 8.36 7.44 19.92
C GLY A 109 7.24 6.38 19.88
N ALA A 110 6.92 5.82 18.72
CA ALA A 110 5.92 4.77 18.58
C ALA A 110 6.53 3.39 18.92
N ASP A 111 6.60 3.07 20.22
CA ASP A 111 7.12 1.79 20.71
C ASP A 111 6.09 0.64 20.56
N PRO A 112 6.48 -0.64 20.79
CA PRO A 112 5.58 -1.78 20.68
C PRO A 112 4.34 -1.72 21.59
N GLU A 113 4.45 -1.07 22.75
CA GLU A 113 3.32 -0.90 23.68
C GLU A 113 2.28 0.06 23.10
N PHE A 114 2.76 1.19 22.59
CA PHE A 114 1.94 2.21 21.94
C PHE A 114 1.20 1.62 20.73
N ILE A 115 1.92 0.89 19.86
CA ILE A 115 1.32 0.22 18.71
C ILE A 115 0.22 -0.75 19.16
N ARG A 116 0.47 -1.57 20.19
CA ARG A 116 -0.50 -2.58 20.64
C ARG A 116 -1.78 -1.95 21.20
N THR A 117 -1.64 -0.82 21.90
CA THR A 117 -2.74 -0.18 22.64
C THR A 117 -3.54 0.82 21.82
N HIS A 118 -3.02 1.31 20.69
CA HIS A 118 -3.66 2.35 19.88
C HIS A 118 -4.09 1.87 18.49
N ARG A 119 -4.12 0.56 18.23
CA ARG A 119 -4.57 0.02 16.94
C ARG A 119 -6.08 0.16 16.77
N LEU A 120 -6.48 0.80 15.68
CA LEU A 120 -7.87 0.84 15.24
C LEU A 120 -8.33 -0.53 14.72
N VAL A 121 -9.63 -0.80 14.84
CA VAL A 121 -10.23 -2.01 14.26
C VAL A 121 -10.08 -2.00 12.75
N GLU A 122 -10.25 -0.84 12.11
CA GLU A 122 -10.09 -0.65 10.67
C GLU A 122 -8.66 -0.91 10.20
N THR A 123 -7.65 -0.54 10.99
CA THR A 123 -6.25 -0.89 10.76
C THR A 123 -6.06 -2.40 10.70
N LEU A 124 -6.63 -3.14 11.67
CA LEU A 124 -6.56 -4.60 11.70
C LEU A 124 -7.29 -5.22 10.49
N ILE A 125 -8.43 -4.66 10.09
CA ILE A 125 -9.16 -5.10 8.89
C ILE A 125 -8.30 -4.93 7.64
N CYS A 126 -7.65 -3.77 7.46
CA CYS A 126 -6.76 -3.50 6.32
C CYS A 126 -5.58 -4.49 6.26
N GLY A 127 -4.88 -4.69 7.39
CA GLY A 127 -3.76 -5.63 7.47
C GLY A 127 -4.20 -7.07 7.23
N ASN A 128 -5.26 -7.53 7.91
CA ASN A 128 -5.77 -8.89 7.79
C ASN A 128 -6.31 -9.20 6.38
N LEU A 129 -6.93 -8.23 5.72
CA LEU A 129 -7.34 -8.38 4.32
C LEU A 129 -6.11 -8.65 3.44
N SER A 130 -5.07 -7.82 3.57
CA SER A 130 -3.84 -7.96 2.78
C SER A 130 -3.15 -9.30 3.02
N ALA A 131 -3.02 -9.71 4.28
CA ALA A 131 -2.48 -11.01 4.65
C ALA A 131 -3.33 -12.18 4.11
N THR A 132 -4.66 -12.10 4.21
CA THR A 132 -5.57 -13.14 3.69
C THR A 132 -5.42 -13.33 2.19
N LEU A 133 -5.28 -12.23 1.43
CA LEU A 133 -5.10 -12.27 -0.01
C LEU A 133 -3.72 -12.82 -0.40
N ALA A 134 -2.66 -12.48 0.35
CA ALA A 134 -1.30 -12.91 0.05
C ALA A 134 -1.02 -14.38 0.40
N VAL A 135 -1.53 -14.86 1.54
CA VAL A 135 -1.20 -16.21 2.06
C VAL A 135 -1.92 -17.32 1.30
N ASN A 136 -3.12 -17.07 0.77
CA ASN A 136 -3.92 -18.10 0.12
C ASN A 136 -3.80 -18.00 -1.42
N PRO A 137 -3.21 -19.01 -2.10
CA PRO A 137 -3.03 -18.97 -3.55
C PRO A 137 -4.35 -18.90 -4.33
N ARG A 138 -5.48 -19.31 -3.73
CA ARG A 138 -6.81 -19.14 -4.35
C ARG A 138 -7.18 -17.67 -4.58
N PHE A 139 -6.60 -16.75 -3.81
CA PHE A 139 -6.86 -15.32 -3.92
C PHE A 139 -5.79 -14.57 -4.71
N TYR A 140 -4.93 -15.28 -5.42
CA TYR A 140 -3.82 -14.69 -6.16
C TYR A 140 -4.22 -13.51 -7.07
N TYR A 141 -5.27 -13.66 -7.89
CA TYR A 141 -5.73 -12.56 -8.76
C TYR A 141 -6.22 -11.34 -7.97
N ARG A 142 -6.88 -11.57 -6.84
CA ARG A 142 -7.28 -10.50 -5.91
C ARG A 142 -6.08 -9.86 -5.22
N SER A 143 -5.05 -10.65 -4.91
CA SER A 143 -3.80 -10.20 -4.32
C SER A 143 -3.08 -9.22 -5.25
N ILE A 144 -2.82 -9.61 -6.51
CA ILE A 144 -2.12 -8.72 -7.47
C ILE A 144 -2.90 -7.43 -7.73
N GLY A 145 -4.24 -7.47 -7.73
CA GLY A 145 -5.08 -6.27 -7.84
C GLY A 145 -4.96 -5.35 -6.63
N SER A 146 -5.03 -5.91 -5.41
CA SER A 146 -4.88 -5.18 -4.15
C SER A 146 -3.51 -4.49 -4.05
N PHE A 147 -2.41 -5.23 -4.27
CA PHE A 147 -1.07 -4.71 -4.11
C PHE A 147 -0.63 -3.76 -5.23
N ALA A 148 -1.12 -3.94 -6.47
CA ALA A 148 -0.90 -2.94 -7.53
C ALA A 148 -1.50 -1.57 -7.18
N VAL A 149 -2.62 -1.54 -6.44
CA VAL A 149 -3.20 -0.28 -5.96
C VAL A 149 -2.43 0.30 -4.78
N THR A 150 -1.91 -0.55 -3.88
CA THR A 150 -1.01 -0.11 -2.80
C THR A 150 0.19 0.64 -3.41
N GLU A 151 0.93 -0.01 -4.30
CA GLU A 151 2.07 0.55 -5.04
C GLU A 151 1.72 1.82 -5.82
N PHE A 152 0.54 1.85 -6.45
CA PHE A 152 0.12 3.02 -7.23
C PHE A 152 -0.16 4.26 -6.37
N LEU A 153 -0.57 4.09 -5.11
CA LEU A 153 -0.92 5.20 -4.22
C LEU A 153 0.21 5.59 -3.26
N PHE A 154 1.05 4.65 -2.89
CA PHE A 154 2.06 4.80 -1.84
C PHE A 154 3.00 6.00 -2.03
N PRO A 155 3.64 6.22 -3.20
CA PRO A 155 4.58 7.34 -3.38
C PRO A 155 3.96 8.70 -3.05
N ARG A 156 2.68 8.92 -3.40
CA ARG A 156 2.00 10.19 -3.07
C ARG A 156 1.72 10.32 -1.57
N ARG A 157 1.35 9.22 -0.91
CA ARG A 157 1.12 9.19 0.55
C ARG A 157 2.41 9.47 1.31
N CYS A 158 3.52 8.88 0.88
CA CYS A 158 4.85 9.16 1.41
C CYS A 158 5.22 10.65 1.25
N ALA A 159 4.97 11.25 0.09
CA ALA A 159 5.23 12.67 -0.11
C ALA A 159 4.44 13.56 0.86
N GLN A 160 3.15 13.24 1.10
CA GLN A 160 2.30 14.00 2.02
C GLN A 160 2.73 13.83 3.49
N LEU A 161 3.17 12.63 3.88
CA LEU A 161 3.78 12.43 5.20
C LEU A 161 5.07 13.23 5.34
N LEU A 162 5.94 13.25 4.33
CA LEU A 162 7.21 14.00 4.40
C LEU A 162 7.01 15.52 4.51
N GLU A 163 5.90 16.07 3.99
CA GLU A 163 5.53 17.46 4.27
C GLU A 163 5.25 17.68 5.77
N ALA A 164 4.47 16.79 6.39
CA ALA A 164 4.22 16.81 7.83
C ALA A 164 5.50 16.61 8.64
N TRP A 165 6.34 15.68 8.20
CA TRP A 165 7.63 15.33 8.80
C TRP A 165 8.55 16.56 8.88
N ARG A 166 8.72 17.27 7.76
CA ARG A 166 9.53 18.49 7.67
C ARG A 166 8.95 19.62 8.52
N ARG A 167 7.64 19.85 8.48
CA ARG A 167 6.98 20.89 9.30
C ARG A 167 7.19 20.67 10.81
N ASN A 168 7.25 19.42 11.23
CA ASN A 168 7.47 19.04 12.63
C ASN A 168 8.96 18.93 13.01
N ASN A 169 9.90 19.31 12.14
CA ASN A 169 11.35 19.27 12.36
C ASN A 169 11.89 17.87 12.76
N LEU A 170 11.27 16.81 12.23
CA LEU A 170 11.75 15.45 12.43
C LEU A 170 12.99 15.17 11.56
N SER A 171 13.84 14.25 12.02
CA SER A 171 15.10 13.89 11.35
C SER A 171 14.90 13.47 9.90
N GLU A 172 15.62 14.10 8.95
CA GLU A 172 15.58 13.72 7.53
C GLU A 172 15.98 12.25 7.32
N ARG A 173 17.02 11.80 8.03
CA ARG A 173 17.52 10.42 7.97
C ARG A 173 16.46 9.41 8.40
N ASN A 174 15.66 9.73 9.41
CA ASN A 174 14.60 8.82 9.86
C ASN A 174 13.35 8.89 8.96
N GLY A 175 13.32 9.81 7.98
CA GLY A 175 12.34 9.85 6.91
C GLY A 175 12.75 9.07 5.65
N ASP A 176 13.94 8.46 5.61
CA ASP A 176 14.50 7.84 4.39
C ASP A 176 13.61 6.74 3.82
N TYR A 177 12.94 5.94 4.68
CA TYR A 177 11.95 4.94 4.24
C TYR A 177 10.93 5.57 3.29
N HIS A 178 10.24 6.63 3.72
CA HIS A 178 9.21 7.27 2.91
C HIS A 178 9.81 8.02 1.71
N LYS A 179 11.04 8.52 1.83
CA LYS A 179 11.72 9.24 0.74
C LYS A 179 12.07 8.32 -0.42
N GLU A 180 12.54 7.11 -0.13
CA GLU A 180 12.90 6.12 -1.16
C GLU A 180 11.68 5.70 -1.99
N HIS A 181 10.54 5.47 -1.32
CA HIS A 181 9.28 5.08 -1.96
C HIS A 181 8.70 6.14 -2.91
N ILE A 182 9.00 7.44 -2.73
CA ILE A 182 8.59 8.48 -3.70
C ILE A 182 9.23 8.24 -5.09
N GLY A 183 10.49 7.79 -5.12
CA GLY A 183 11.26 7.62 -6.36
C GLY A 183 11.17 6.22 -6.96
N ILE A 184 11.11 5.20 -6.11
CA ILE A 184 11.19 3.79 -6.51
C ILE A 184 9.81 3.27 -6.95
N ASP A 185 8.74 3.58 -6.23
CA ASP A 185 7.45 2.91 -6.41
C ASP A 185 6.72 3.29 -7.70
N ALA A 186 7.02 4.45 -8.28
CA ALA A 186 6.50 4.79 -9.60
C ALA A 186 6.93 3.74 -10.65
N ARG A 187 8.12 3.14 -10.48
CA ARG A 187 8.59 2.02 -11.30
C ARG A 187 7.87 0.73 -10.92
N HIS A 188 7.74 0.43 -9.64
CA HIS A 188 7.06 -0.78 -9.16
C HIS A 188 5.59 -0.83 -9.58
N ALA A 189 4.83 0.26 -9.41
CA ALA A 189 3.46 0.34 -9.88
C ALA A 189 3.38 0.10 -11.40
N SER A 190 4.25 0.74 -12.19
CA SER A 190 4.33 0.48 -13.64
C SER A 190 4.68 -0.98 -13.96
N GLY A 191 5.60 -1.56 -13.19
CA GLY A 191 6.04 -2.94 -13.24
C GLY A 191 4.90 -3.93 -12.99
N PHE A 192 4.16 -3.76 -11.90
CA PHE A 192 2.96 -4.51 -11.57
C PHE A 192 1.95 -4.49 -12.72
N PHE A 193 1.57 -3.32 -13.23
CA PHE A 193 0.59 -3.27 -14.31
C PHE A 193 1.12 -3.93 -15.60
N ARG A 194 2.39 -3.71 -15.97
CA ARG A 194 2.94 -4.17 -17.26
C ARG A 194 3.37 -5.63 -17.27
N ASN A 195 4.02 -6.06 -16.20
CA ASN A 195 4.75 -7.32 -16.11
C ASN A 195 4.06 -8.35 -15.19
N VAL A 196 3.04 -7.94 -14.43
CA VAL A 196 2.22 -8.84 -13.60
C VAL A 196 0.79 -8.91 -14.13
N ILE A 197 0.02 -7.83 -14.04
CA ILE A 197 -1.42 -7.83 -14.35
C ILE A 197 -1.71 -8.12 -15.81
N LYS A 198 -1.08 -7.38 -16.75
CA LYS A 198 -1.36 -7.58 -18.18
C LYS A 198 -1.05 -9.00 -18.67
N PRO A 199 0.09 -9.62 -18.32
CA PRO A 199 0.36 -11.01 -18.66
C PRO A 199 -0.69 -11.99 -18.11
N GLU A 200 -1.15 -11.81 -16.86
CA GLU A 200 -2.18 -12.69 -16.29
C GLU A 200 -3.51 -12.57 -17.04
N ILE A 201 -3.94 -11.37 -17.42
CA ILE A 201 -5.15 -11.17 -18.24
C ILE A 201 -5.00 -11.80 -19.62
N ARG A 202 -3.82 -11.72 -20.25
CA ARG A 202 -3.58 -12.37 -21.55
C ARG A 202 -3.67 -13.89 -21.48
N LYS A 203 -3.31 -14.48 -20.34
CA LYS A 203 -3.39 -15.93 -20.11
C LYS A 203 -4.82 -16.36 -19.78
N ASP A 204 -5.47 -15.63 -18.89
CA ASP A 204 -6.83 -15.89 -18.43
C ASP A 204 -7.63 -14.57 -18.31
N PRO A 205 -8.40 -14.20 -19.34
CA PRO A 205 -9.23 -13.00 -19.31
C PRO A 205 -10.30 -13.01 -18.20
N SER A 206 -10.70 -14.20 -17.71
CA SER A 206 -11.67 -14.32 -16.61
C SER A 206 -11.13 -13.80 -15.27
N ALA A 207 -9.79 -13.66 -15.14
CA ALA A 207 -9.13 -13.12 -13.95
C ALA A 207 -9.43 -11.64 -13.71
N THR A 208 -9.86 -10.89 -14.74
CA THR A 208 -10.12 -9.43 -14.66
C THR A 208 -11.07 -9.06 -13.51
N GLY A 209 -12.12 -9.85 -13.30
CA GLY A 209 -13.08 -9.64 -12.22
C GLY A 209 -12.47 -9.75 -10.83
N ASP A 210 -11.63 -10.77 -10.60
CA ASP A 210 -10.95 -10.96 -9.31
C ASP A 210 -9.86 -9.90 -9.08
N ILE A 211 -9.12 -9.51 -10.12
CA ILE A 211 -8.12 -8.44 -10.04
C ILE A 211 -8.80 -7.11 -9.65
N TYR A 212 -9.90 -6.77 -10.32
CA TYR A 212 -10.66 -5.57 -9.99
C TYR A 212 -11.24 -5.65 -8.57
N TRP A 213 -11.78 -6.81 -8.18
CA TRP A 213 -12.30 -7.02 -6.84
C TRP A 213 -11.22 -6.73 -5.78
N GLY A 214 -10.01 -7.26 -5.97
CA GLY A 214 -8.89 -7.06 -5.05
C GLY A 214 -8.51 -5.58 -4.90
N ALA A 215 -8.42 -4.87 -6.03
CA ALA A 215 -8.14 -3.46 -6.06
C ALA A 215 -9.22 -2.63 -5.33
N ILE A 216 -10.50 -2.89 -5.59
CA ILE A 216 -11.59 -2.17 -4.95
C ILE A 216 -11.73 -2.53 -3.47
N ALA A 217 -11.49 -3.79 -3.09
CA ALA A 217 -11.46 -4.20 -1.69
C ALA A 217 -10.38 -3.42 -0.91
N ARG A 218 -9.20 -3.24 -1.50
CA ARG A 218 -8.12 -2.40 -0.95
C ARG A 218 -8.53 -0.94 -0.83
N MET A 219 -9.18 -0.38 -1.84
CA MET A 219 -9.64 1.02 -1.81
C MET A 219 -10.70 1.26 -0.74
N ASN A 220 -11.67 0.35 -0.63
CA ASN A 220 -12.75 0.42 0.36
C ASN A 220 -12.22 0.26 1.80
N SER A 221 -11.30 -0.70 2.03
CA SER A 221 -10.68 -0.86 3.35
C SER A 221 -9.85 0.37 3.70
N SER A 222 -9.06 0.89 2.74
CA SER A 222 -8.29 2.12 2.95
C SER A 222 -9.18 3.33 3.24
N GLN A 223 -10.34 3.48 2.61
CA GLN A 223 -11.26 4.57 2.93
C GLN A 223 -11.74 4.47 4.37
N ARG A 224 -12.25 3.30 4.77
CA ARG A 224 -12.75 3.08 6.15
C ARG A 224 -11.68 3.35 7.19
N TYR A 225 -10.46 2.87 6.94
CA TYR A 225 -9.30 3.16 7.77
C TYR A 225 -9.02 4.65 7.88
N LEU A 226 -8.99 5.37 6.76
CA LEU A 226 -8.68 6.80 6.76
C LEU A 226 -9.80 7.65 7.38
N ASP A 227 -11.07 7.25 7.21
CA ASP A 227 -12.22 7.86 7.87
C ASP A 227 -12.10 7.69 9.40
N ALA A 228 -11.83 6.47 9.88
CA ALA A 228 -11.66 6.17 11.31
C ALA A 228 -10.45 6.89 11.91
N LEU A 229 -9.31 6.86 11.22
CA LEU A 229 -8.08 7.54 11.63
C LEU A 229 -8.29 9.05 11.73
N LEU A 230 -8.90 9.66 10.71
CA LEU A 230 -9.13 11.10 10.73
C LEU A 230 -10.10 11.49 11.85
N ASN A 231 -11.18 10.72 12.05
CA ASN A 231 -12.12 10.96 13.14
C ASN A 231 -11.41 10.94 14.49
N GLU A 232 -10.64 9.87 14.78
CA GLU A 232 -9.90 9.74 16.04
C GLU A 232 -8.98 10.94 16.31
N LEU A 233 -8.29 11.43 15.28
CA LEU A 233 -7.29 12.50 15.41
C LEU A 233 -7.89 13.92 15.46
N VAL A 234 -9.16 14.11 15.08
CA VAL A 234 -9.82 15.44 15.12
C VAL A 234 -10.83 15.59 16.25
N THR A 235 -11.25 14.49 16.88
CA THR A 235 -12.21 14.51 18.00
C THR A 235 -11.57 14.49 19.38
N CYS A 236 -10.27 14.22 19.48
CA CYS A 236 -9.46 14.19 20.70
C CYS A 236 -8.58 15.45 20.81
#